data_AF-A0A1V9U1S0-F1
#
_entry.id   AF-A0A1V9U1S0-F1
#
_cell.length_a   1.000
_cell.length_b   1.000
_cell.length_c   1.000
_cell.angle_alpha   90.00
_cell.angle_beta   90.00
_cell.angle_gamma   90.00
#
_symmetry.space_group_name_H-M   'P 1'
#
loop_
_entity.id
_entity.type
_entity.pdbx_description
1 polymer ?
#
loop_
_entity_poly.entity_id
_entity_poly.type
_entity_poly.pdbx_seq_one_letter_code
_entity_poly.pdbx_strand_id
1 'polypeptide(L)'
;MKKGKEFIFPENVDKDYGIWKDYTLKDFGYAALAGLVGLIFIAIPPYGLILVLIKIVIVVLAMTIVMAILTIRPVAARKNIKVRDNFKLKRRYANSQKLFYLKPKKRGELNAFEEEQNRQ
;
A
#
# COMPACT_ATOMS: atom_id res chain seq x y z
N MET A 1 31.49 -34.39 14.75
CA MET A 1 30.25 -34.14 13.96
C MET A 1 30.41 -32.79 13.26
N LYS A 2 30.35 -32.75 11.91
CA LYS A 2 30.43 -31.48 11.17
C LYS A 2 29.06 -30.79 11.25
N LYS A 3 29.04 -29.53 11.72
CA LYS A 3 27.83 -28.70 11.79
C LYS A 3 27.23 -28.64 10.39
N GLY A 4 26.01 -29.16 10.19
CA GLY A 4 25.30 -29.05 8.92
C GLY A 4 25.08 -27.59 8.56
N LYS A 5 25.04 -27.26 7.27
CA LYS A 5 24.77 -25.89 6.80
C LYS A 5 23.48 -25.37 7.44
N GLU A 6 23.59 -24.33 8.27
CA GLU A 6 22.44 -23.66 8.85
C GLU A 6 21.71 -22.93 7.73
N PHE A 7 20.44 -23.26 7.53
CA PHE A 7 19.60 -22.60 6.55
C PHE A 7 19.20 -21.24 7.12
N ILE A 8 20.02 -20.22 6.87
CA ILE A 8 19.72 -18.85 7.26
C ILE A 8 18.70 -18.33 6.26
N PHE A 9 17.44 -18.24 6.68
CA PHE A 9 16.46 -17.51 5.92
C PHE A 9 16.87 -16.03 5.92
N PRO A 10 17.04 -15.40 4.75
CA PRO A 10 17.32 -13.97 4.70
C PRO A 10 16.17 -13.22 5.39
N GLU A 11 16.50 -12.46 6.44
CA GLU A 11 15.54 -11.57 7.07
C GLU A 11 15.15 -10.47 6.07
N ASN A 12 13.84 -10.31 5.85
CA ASN A 12 13.23 -9.29 4.98
C ASN A 12 13.50 -9.49 3.46
N VAL A 13 13.01 -10.61 2.90
CA VAL A 13 12.87 -10.74 1.44
C VAL A 13 11.73 -9.84 0.98
N ASP A 14 12.07 -8.68 0.44
CA ASP A 14 11.10 -7.74 -0.14
C ASP A 14 10.86 -8.11 -1.60
N LYS A 15 9.58 -8.36 -1.96
CA LYS A 15 9.17 -8.63 -3.35
C LYS A 15 9.34 -7.40 -4.27
N ASP A 16 9.53 -6.24 -3.67
CA ASP A 16 9.46 -4.95 -4.31
C ASP A 16 10.83 -4.52 -4.84
N TYR A 17 10.91 -4.20 -6.14
CA TYR A 17 12.14 -3.73 -6.78
C TYR A 17 12.56 -2.37 -6.22
N GLY A 18 13.58 -2.37 -5.36
CA GLY A 18 14.24 -1.16 -4.87
C GLY A 18 15.06 -0.53 -5.99
N ILE A 19 14.75 0.71 -6.36
CA ILE A 19 15.49 1.47 -7.38
C ILE A 19 16.55 2.34 -6.70
N TRP A 20 16.22 2.96 -5.56
CA TRP A 20 17.13 3.86 -4.87
C TRP A 20 16.91 3.90 -3.36
N LYS A 21 17.92 3.42 -2.61
CA LYS A 21 18.16 3.37 -1.14
C LYS A 21 17.02 2.94 -0.21
N ASP A 22 15.77 3.21 -0.54
CA ASP A 22 14.54 2.84 0.19
C ASP A 22 13.26 3.04 -0.66
N TYR A 23 13.37 3.62 -1.86
CA TYR A 23 12.27 3.82 -2.81
C TYR A 23 12.09 2.62 -3.74
N THR A 24 10.86 2.13 -3.80
CA THR A 24 10.43 1.12 -4.74
C THR A 24 9.97 1.77 -6.05
N LEU A 25 10.07 1.06 -7.19
CA LEU A 25 9.46 1.48 -8.46
C LEU A 25 8.00 1.95 -8.31
N LYS A 26 7.24 1.25 -7.47
CA LYS A 26 5.85 1.59 -7.15
C LYS A 26 5.75 3.00 -6.54
N ASP A 27 6.66 3.38 -5.65
CA ASP A 27 6.64 4.69 -4.98
C ASP A 27 6.88 5.81 -5.99
N PHE A 28 7.77 5.61 -6.97
CA PHE A 28 7.94 6.53 -8.09
C PHE A 28 6.66 6.67 -8.91
N GLY A 29 5.96 5.57 -9.19
CA GLY A 29 4.66 5.61 -9.87
C GLY A 29 3.62 6.43 -9.10
N TYR A 30 3.57 6.30 -7.77
CA TYR A 30 2.65 7.09 -6.94
C TYR A 30 3.03 8.57 -6.87
N ALA A 31 4.32 8.89 -6.74
CA ALA A 31 4.80 10.27 -6.77
C ALA A 31 4.53 10.94 -8.13
N ALA A 32 4.74 10.21 -9.24
CA ALA A 32 4.43 10.69 -10.59
C ALA A 32 2.92 10.95 -10.77
N LEU A 33 2.06 10.04 -10.31
CA LEU A 33 0.61 10.24 -10.34
C LEU A 33 0.18 11.44 -9.50
N ALA A 34 0.72 11.61 -8.30
CA ALA A 34 0.43 12.76 -7.46
C ALA A 34 0.87 14.09 -8.13
N GLY A 35 2.04 14.10 -8.76
CA GLY A 35 2.52 15.25 -9.53
C GLY A 35 1.62 15.59 -10.71
N LEU A 36 1.15 14.59 -11.46
CA LEU A 36 0.18 14.78 -12.56
C LEU A 36 -1.14 15.37 -12.07
N VAL A 37 -1.67 14.87 -10.95
CA VAL A 37 -2.90 15.43 -10.33
C VAL A 37 -2.68 16.87 -9.89
N GLY A 38 -1.51 17.19 -9.31
CA GLY A 38 -1.14 18.56 -8.96
C GLY A 38 -1.08 19.50 -10.16
N LEU A 39 -0.52 19.04 -11.28
CA LEU A 39 -0.50 19.78 -12.55
C LEU A 39 -1.92 20.06 -13.08
N ILE A 40 -2.78 19.06 -13.08
CA ILE A 40 -4.18 19.20 -13.49
C ILE A 40 -4.89 20.22 -12.58
N PHE A 41 -4.64 20.18 -11.28
CA PHE A 41 -5.24 21.12 -10.33
C PHE A 41 -4.84 22.59 -10.59
N ILE A 42 -3.58 22.83 -10.95
CA ILE A 42 -3.09 24.17 -11.33
C ILE A 42 -3.71 24.62 -12.65
N ALA A 43 -3.89 23.70 -13.60
CA ALA A 43 -4.49 23.96 -14.91
C ALA A 43 -6.00 24.24 -14.85
N ILE A 44 -6.68 24.03 -13.71
CA ILE A 44 -8.10 24.38 -13.57
C ILE A 44 -8.22 25.88 -13.25
N PRO A 45 -9.03 26.66 -13.99
CA PRO A 45 -9.28 28.07 -13.68
C PRO A 45 -9.96 28.21 -12.30
N PRO A 46 -9.82 29.37 -11.61
CA PRO A 46 -9.32 30.67 -12.08
C PRO A 46 -7.78 30.83 -12.02
N TYR A 47 -7.23 31.67 -12.90
CA TYR A 47 -5.78 31.90 -13.08
C TYR A 47 -5.27 33.23 -12.52
N GLY A 48 -5.97 33.85 -11.56
CA GLY A 48 -5.47 35.06 -10.90
C GLY A 48 -4.13 34.79 -10.21
N LEU A 49 -3.16 35.70 -10.32
CA LEU A 49 -1.79 35.52 -9.80
C LEU A 49 -1.76 35.01 -8.35
N ILE A 50 -2.54 35.64 -7.46
CA ILE A 50 -2.63 35.26 -6.04
C ILE A 50 -3.24 33.86 -5.88
N LEU A 51 -4.28 33.54 -6.66
CA LEU A 51 -4.96 32.25 -6.59
C LEU A 51 -4.07 31.12 -7.12
N VAL A 52 -3.30 31.36 -8.18
CA VAL A 52 -2.32 30.41 -8.70
C VAL A 52 -1.19 30.20 -7.70
N LEU A 53 -0.69 31.26 -7.06
CA LEU A 53 0.32 31.15 -6.01
C LEU A 53 -0.17 30.26 -4.86
N ILE A 54 -1.41 30.48 -4.39
CA ILE A 54 -2.04 29.64 -3.36
C ILE A 54 -2.15 28.18 -3.82
N LYS A 55 -2.59 27.93 -5.07
CA LYS A 55 -2.68 26.57 -5.62
C LYS A 55 -1.31 25.88 -5.64
N ILE A 56 -0.25 26.59 -6.04
CA ILE A 56 1.11 26.05 -6.04
C ILE A 56 1.53 25.66 -4.62
N VAL A 57 1.30 26.52 -3.63
CA VAL A 57 1.62 26.22 -2.22
C VAL A 57 0.87 24.98 -1.74
N ILE A 58 -0.42 24.86 -2.08
CA ILE A 58 -1.24 23.68 -1.74
C ILE A 58 -0.66 22.42 -2.40
N VAL A 59 -0.28 22.49 -3.67
CA VAL A 59 0.30 21.35 -4.39
C VAL A 59 1.64 20.93 -3.79
N VAL A 60 2.50 21.88 -3.42
CA VAL A 60 3.78 21.59 -2.75
C VAL A 60 3.53 20.92 -1.41
N LEU A 61 2.60 21.44 -0.58
CA LEU A 61 2.21 20.81 0.69
C LEU A 61 1.63 19.40 0.48
N ALA A 62 0.80 19.19 -0.53
CA ALA A 62 0.27 17.87 -0.84
C ALA A 62 1.40 16.90 -1.24
N MET A 63 2.35 17.34 -2.06
CA MET A 63 3.49 16.54 -2.49
C MET A 63 4.42 16.18 -1.33
N THR A 64 4.66 17.09 -0.39
CA THR A 64 5.46 16.78 0.80
C THR A 64 4.78 15.73 1.68
N ILE A 65 3.46 15.81 1.86
CA ILE A 65 2.68 14.79 2.59
C ILE A 65 2.77 13.42 1.89
N VAL A 66 2.63 13.38 0.56
CA VAL A 66 2.75 12.13 -0.21
C VAL A 66 4.14 11.53 -0.02
N MET A 67 5.20 12.33 -0.14
CA MET A 67 6.57 11.87 0.07
C MET A 67 6.79 11.35 1.49
N ALA A 68 6.25 12.03 2.51
CA ALA A 68 6.32 11.58 3.90
C ALA A 68 5.63 10.23 4.09
N ILE A 69 4.43 10.03 3.55
CA ILE A 69 3.71 8.75 3.66
C ILE A 69 4.48 7.60 2.99
N LEU A 70 5.16 7.87 1.87
CA LEU A 70 5.94 6.87 1.15
C LEU A 70 7.25 6.50 1.88
N THR A 71 7.84 7.43 2.63
CA THR A 71 9.11 7.20 3.37
C THR A 71 8.93 6.71 4.80
N ILE A 72 7.85 7.08 5.48
CA ILE A 72 7.63 6.69 6.88
C ILE A 72 7.50 5.17 6.99
N ARG A 73 8.23 4.60 7.95
CA ARG A 73 8.15 3.19 8.34
C ARG A 73 7.60 3.12 9.76
N PRO A 74 6.33 2.70 9.96
CA PRO A 74 5.69 2.74 11.27
C PRO A 74 6.23 1.68 12.25
N VAL A 75 6.93 0.65 11.76
CA VAL A 75 7.46 -0.44 12.58
C VAL A 75 8.99 -0.45 12.48
N ALA A 76 9.67 0.05 13.51
CA ALA A 76 11.14 0.17 13.51
C ALA A 76 11.86 -1.18 13.32
N ALA A 77 11.29 -2.26 13.88
CA ALA A 77 11.85 -3.61 13.77
C ALA A 77 11.74 -4.23 12.36
N ARG A 78 10.93 -3.65 11.46
CA ARG A 78 10.62 -4.22 10.14
C ARG A 78 10.64 -3.15 9.06
N LYS A 79 11.79 -3.01 8.40
CA LYS A 79 12.02 -1.99 7.37
C LYS A 79 11.20 -2.18 6.09
N ASN A 80 10.71 -3.39 5.82
CA ASN A 80 9.83 -3.66 4.68
C ASN A 80 8.40 -3.11 4.86
N ILE A 81 7.93 -2.94 6.10
CA ILE A 81 6.53 -2.58 6.33
C ILE A 81 6.37 -1.06 6.18
N LYS A 82 5.70 -0.65 5.10
CA LYS A 82 5.34 0.76 4.86
C LYS A 82 4.03 1.13 5.58
N VAL A 83 3.76 2.43 5.75
CA VAL A 83 2.50 2.94 6.34
C VAL A 83 1.27 2.36 5.65
N ARG A 84 1.33 2.25 4.33
CA ARG A 84 0.23 1.73 3.50
C ARG A 84 -0.09 0.27 3.81
N ASP A 85 0.93 -0.56 3.99
CA ASP A 85 0.76 -1.98 4.30
C ASP A 85 0.21 -2.16 5.70
N ASN A 86 0.70 -1.36 6.66
CA ASN A 86 0.16 -1.34 8.02
C ASN A 86 -1.32 -0.97 8.04
N PHE A 87 -1.72 0.06 7.28
CA PHE A 87 -3.12 0.47 7.20
C PHE A 87 -3.99 -0.60 6.53
N LYS A 88 -3.50 -1.20 5.44
CA LYS A 88 -4.18 -2.31 4.75
C LYS A 88 -4.34 -3.53 5.66
N LEU A 89 -3.32 -3.85 6.45
CA LEU A 89 -3.36 -4.92 7.45
C LEU A 89 -4.41 -4.65 8.51
N LYS A 90 -4.43 -3.44 9.10
CA LYS A 90 -5.43 -3.03 10.08
C LYS A 90 -6.86 -3.10 9.52
N ARG A 91 -7.07 -2.61 8.30
CA ARG A 91 -8.39 -2.65 7.64
C ARG A 91 -8.84 -4.09 7.38
N ARG A 92 -7.96 -4.95 6.88
CA ARG A 92 -8.25 -6.38 6.70
C ARG A 92 -8.57 -7.05 8.02
N TYR A 93 -7.77 -6.79 9.05
CA TYR A 93 -7.97 -7.36 10.38
C TYR A 93 -9.34 -6.98 10.96
N ALA A 94 -9.73 -5.71 10.89
CA ALA A 94 -11.05 -5.27 11.35
C ALA A 94 -12.20 -5.92 10.58
N ASN A 95 -12.06 -6.07 9.26
CA ASN A 95 -13.06 -6.73 8.43
C ASN A 95 -13.16 -8.24 8.70
N SER A 96 -12.01 -8.89 8.95
CA SER A 96 -11.93 -10.32 9.25
C SER A 96 -12.32 -10.65 10.69
N GLN A 97 -12.23 -9.69 11.63
CA GLN A 97 -12.66 -9.89 13.01
C GLN A 97 -14.16 -10.25 13.09
N LYS A 98 -14.96 -9.71 12.18
CA LYS A 98 -16.39 -10.03 12.02
C LYS A 98 -16.66 -11.37 11.31
N LEU A 99 -15.63 -12.12 10.93
CA LEU A 99 -15.80 -13.42 10.28
C LEU A 99 -15.46 -14.57 11.23
N PHE A 100 -14.82 -14.32 12.39
CA PHE A 100 -14.47 -15.38 13.34
C PHE A 100 -15.68 -15.99 14.07
N TYR A 101 -16.82 -15.31 14.10
CA TYR A 101 -18.07 -15.87 14.61
C TYR A 101 -18.85 -16.67 13.55
N LEU A 102 -18.49 -16.55 12.27
CA LEU A 102 -19.02 -17.43 11.24
C LEU A 102 -18.24 -18.73 11.31
N LYS A 103 -18.95 -19.84 11.53
CA LYS A 103 -18.36 -21.18 11.43
C LYS A 103 -17.65 -21.25 10.06
N PRO A 104 -16.33 -21.54 10.00
CA PRO A 104 -15.67 -21.67 8.71
C PRO A 104 -16.40 -22.74 7.92
N LYS A 105 -16.96 -22.38 6.76
CA LYS A 105 -17.61 -23.35 5.86
C LYS A 105 -16.58 -24.44 5.57
N LYS A 106 -16.93 -25.69 5.87
CA LYS A 106 -16.03 -26.80 5.57
C LYS A 106 -15.81 -26.82 4.06
N ARG A 107 -14.57 -27.02 3.62
CA ARG A 107 -14.20 -26.99 2.19
C ARG A 107 -15.06 -27.91 1.31
N GLY A 108 -15.62 -28.99 1.85
CA GLY A 108 -16.57 -29.87 1.15
C GLY A 108 -17.96 -29.27 0.94
N GLU A 109 -18.42 -28.36 1.79
CA GLU A 109 -19.73 -27.70 1.66
C GLU A 109 -19.71 -26.64 0.55
N LEU A 110 -18.57 -25.95 0.35
CA LEU A 110 -18.39 -24.95 -0.72
C LEU A 110 -18.53 -25.56 -2.12
N ASN A 111 -17.94 -26.73 -2.35
CA ASN A 111 -18.04 -27.44 -3.63
C ASN A 111 -19.49 -27.83 -3.95
N ALA A 112 -20.26 -28.27 -2.95
CA ALA A 112 -21.67 -28.63 -3.13
C ALA A 112 -22.55 -27.42 -3.49
N PHE A 113 -22.32 -26.26 -2.85
CA PHE A 113 -23.02 -25.02 -3.19
C PHE A 113 -22.68 -24.50 -4.60
N GLU A 114 -21.42 -24.62 -5.03
CA GLU A 114 -20.99 -24.23 -6.39
C GLU A 114 -21.61 -25.16 -7.46
N GLU A 115 -21.71 -26.46 -7.18
CA GLU A 115 -22.38 -27.43 -8.05
C GLU A 115 -23.90 -27.26 -8.12
N GLU A 116 -24.55 -26.74 -7.07
CA GLU A 116 -25.98 -26.40 -7.09
C GLU A 116 -26.26 -25.10 -7.86
N GLN A 117 -25.39 -24.09 -7.76
CA GLN A 117 -25.54 -22.85 -8.54
C GLN A 117 -25.28 -23.05 -10.03
N ASN A 118 -24.37 -23.94 -10.41
CA ASN A 118 -24.13 -24.27 -11.83
C ASN A 118 -25.22 -25.17 -12.44
N ARG A 119 -26.15 -25.70 -11.64
CA ARG A 119 -27.27 -26.53 -12.08
C ARG A 119 -28.59 -25.76 -12.27
N GLN A 120 -28.63 -24.47 -11.90
CA GLN A 120 -29.73 -23.54 -12.21
C GLN A 120 -29.38 -22.70 -13.44
#